data_AF-A0A947QGI8-F1
#
_entry.id   AF-A0A947QGI8-F1
#
_cell.length_a   1.000
_cell.length_b   1.000
_cell.length_c   1.000
_cell.angle_alpha   90.00
_cell.angle_beta   90.00
_cell.angle_gamma   90.00
#
_symmetry.space_group_name_H-M   'P 1'
#
loop_
_entity.id
_entity.type
_entity.pdbx_description
1 polymer ?
#
loop_
_entity_poly.entity_id
_entity_poly.type
_entity_poly.pdbx_seq_one_letter_code
_entity_poly.pdbx_strand_id
1 'polypeptide(L)'
;MDIASILPPSLLSERLESLGYLYRRADAAVSNFVEASGVSCPFGCGSCCEAFVPDILPLEAAYLAAFLVAADRPRAYSMAAAGLEARRRDDGRVGCPLYADGTPYHCTVYEARPLICRMFAFSATRDKLGVPAFSVCRSGSSAKGPRSASGPGLAAAYGAEPPVMADMGSELAAIDPESAGSRGPLPEALLEALGRVLFLVGMKEDDPLDSGPDIRPPLPRAG
;
A
#
# COMPACT_ATOMS: atom_id res chain seq x y z
N MET A 1 -9.34 -0.52 -7.62
CA MET A 1 -8.68 0.48 -8.46
C MET A 1 -8.41 -0.13 -9.81
N ASP A 2 -8.85 0.54 -10.87
CA ASP A 2 -8.58 0.15 -12.27
C ASP A 2 -7.33 0.88 -12.76
N ILE A 3 -6.17 0.19 -12.74
CA ILE A 3 -4.87 0.79 -13.08
C ILE A 3 -4.83 1.23 -14.55
N ALA A 4 -5.41 0.43 -15.46
CA ALA A 4 -5.44 0.71 -16.89
C ALA A 4 -6.21 2.00 -17.22
N SER A 5 -7.19 2.38 -16.40
CA SER A 5 -7.87 3.68 -16.52
C SER A 5 -6.98 4.86 -16.12
N ILE A 6 -6.01 4.66 -15.22
CA ILE A 6 -5.19 5.71 -14.63
C ILE A 6 -3.89 5.91 -15.44
N LEU A 7 -3.15 4.83 -15.66
CA LEU A 7 -1.82 4.87 -16.29
C LEU A 7 -1.88 4.46 -17.76
N PRO A 8 -0.91 4.89 -18.59
CA PRO A 8 -0.71 4.33 -19.91
C PRO A 8 -0.11 2.90 -19.80
N PRO A 9 -0.29 2.05 -20.83
CA PRO A 9 0.34 0.73 -20.89
C PRO A 9 1.85 0.86 -20.69
N SER A 10 2.35 0.24 -19.62
CA SER A 10 3.74 0.36 -19.18
C SER A 10 4.07 -0.76 -18.21
N LEU A 11 5.37 -1.04 -18.03
CA LEU A 11 5.85 -1.98 -17.03
C LEU A 11 5.36 -1.61 -15.61
N LEU A 12 5.26 -0.32 -15.30
CA LEU A 12 4.69 0.13 -14.03
C LEU A 12 3.22 -0.27 -13.91
N SER A 13 2.40 -0.04 -14.94
CA SER A 13 0.99 -0.44 -14.94
C SER A 13 0.81 -1.93 -14.64
N GLU A 14 1.55 -2.80 -15.32
CA GLU A 14 1.48 -4.26 -15.13
C GLU A 14 1.90 -4.68 -13.71
N ARG A 15 2.95 -4.06 -13.17
CA ARG A 15 3.41 -4.32 -11.79
C ARG A 15 2.40 -3.85 -10.75
N LEU A 16 1.73 -2.71 -10.98
CA LEU A 16 0.69 -2.20 -10.08
C LEU A 16 -0.57 -3.06 -10.11
N GLU A 17 -0.94 -3.64 -11.25
CA GLU A 17 -2.01 -4.63 -11.34
C GLU A 17 -1.69 -5.90 -10.55
N SER A 18 -0.46 -6.41 -10.68
CA SER A 18 0.07 -7.54 -9.92
C SER A 18 0.06 -7.27 -8.41
N LEU A 19 0.46 -6.06 -8.01
CA LEU A 19 0.39 -5.62 -6.61
C LEU A 19 -1.06 -5.52 -6.13
N GLY A 20 -1.96 -4.98 -6.94
CA GLY A 20 -3.39 -4.94 -6.64
C GLY A 20 -3.97 -6.33 -6.40
N TYR A 21 -3.53 -7.35 -7.16
CA TYR A 21 -3.90 -8.75 -6.92
C TYR A 21 -3.35 -9.29 -5.60
N LEU A 22 -2.08 -9.02 -5.29
CA LEU A 22 -1.48 -9.39 -4.01
C LEU A 22 -2.21 -8.76 -2.82
N TYR A 23 -2.58 -7.49 -2.90
CA TYR A 23 -3.35 -6.80 -1.86
C TYR A 23 -4.73 -7.41 -1.65
N ARG A 24 -5.45 -7.80 -2.72
CA ARG A 24 -6.73 -8.52 -2.58
C ARG A 24 -6.55 -9.86 -1.86
N ARG A 25 -5.47 -10.59 -2.15
CA ARG A 25 -5.14 -11.84 -1.44
C ARG A 25 -4.79 -11.60 0.02
N ALA A 26 -4.04 -10.53 0.33
CA ALA A 26 -3.73 -10.15 1.70
C ALA A 26 -5.00 -9.82 2.50
N ASP A 27 -5.89 -9.00 1.94
CA ASP A 27 -7.16 -8.64 2.58
C ASP A 27 -8.07 -9.87 2.76
N ALA A 28 -8.11 -10.80 1.80
CA ALA A 28 -8.85 -12.05 1.94
C ALA A 28 -8.27 -12.96 3.04
N ALA A 29 -6.95 -13.11 3.12
CA ALA A 29 -6.31 -13.91 4.15
C ALA A 29 -6.53 -13.33 5.56
N VAL A 30 -6.45 -12.00 5.69
CA VAL A 30 -6.81 -11.30 6.93
C VAL A 30 -8.28 -11.53 7.29
N SER A 31 -9.19 -11.39 6.33
CA SER A 31 -10.63 -11.58 6.56
C SER A 31 -10.94 -13.00 7.04
N ASN A 32 -10.38 -14.01 6.38
CA ASN A 32 -10.52 -15.41 6.78
C ASN A 32 -10.03 -15.66 8.21
N PHE A 33 -8.87 -15.08 8.57
CA PHE A 33 -8.33 -15.23 9.92
C PHE A 33 -9.20 -14.51 10.97
N VAL A 34 -9.66 -13.30 10.67
CA VAL A 34 -10.56 -12.52 11.54
C VAL A 34 -11.86 -13.27 11.79
N GLU A 35 -12.48 -13.82 10.74
CA GLU A 35 -13.73 -14.61 10.84
C GLU A 35 -13.53 -15.87 11.69
N ALA A 36 -12.42 -16.58 11.51
CA ALA A 36 -12.15 -17.81 12.24
C ALA A 36 -11.83 -17.57 13.72
N SER A 37 -11.05 -16.53 14.02
CA SER A 37 -10.48 -16.26 15.36
C SER A 37 -11.28 -15.28 16.21
N GLY A 38 -12.08 -14.43 15.57
CA GLY A 38 -12.69 -13.26 16.20
C GLY A 38 -11.67 -12.22 16.67
N VAL A 39 -10.42 -12.27 16.18
CA VAL A 39 -9.45 -11.20 16.40
C VAL A 39 -9.97 -9.95 15.70
N SER A 40 -10.04 -8.83 16.42
CA SER A 40 -10.56 -7.58 15.86
C SER A 40 -9.89 -6.34 16.46
N CYS A 41 -9.85 -5.28 15.66
CA CYS A 41 -9.58 -3.93 16.13
C CYS A 41 -10.87 -3.28 16.61
N PRO A 42 -10.82 -2.34 17.59
CA PRO A 42 -11.95 -1.48 17.89
C PRO A 42 -12.47 -0.77 16.64
N PHE A 43 -13.77 -0.52 16.57
CA PHE A 43 -14.33 0.31 15.51
C PHE A 43 -13.67 1.69 15.53
N GLY A 44 -13.22 2.19 14.37
CA GLY A 44 -12.48 3.45 14.34
C GLY A 44 -11.06 3.36 14.88
N CYS A 45 -10.42 2.18 14.95
CA CYS A 45 -9.05 2.12 15.44
C CYS A 45 -8.04 2.65 14.41
N GLY A 46 -7.29 3.69 14.79
CA GLY A 46 -6.16 4.24 14.04
C GLY A 46 -4.85 4.25 14.83
N SER A 47 -4.80 3.59 15.99
CA SER A 47 -3.71 3.76 16.97
C SER A 47 -2.34 3.33 16.45
N CYS A 48 -2.29 2.39 15.49
CA CYS A 48 -1.05 2.01 14.83
C CYS A 48 -0.43 3.20 14.10
N CYS A 49 -1.24 4.02 13.41
CA CYS A 49 -0.76 5.16 12.63
C CYS A 49 -0.38 6.39 13.47
N GLU A 50 -0.70 6.42 14.77
CA GLU A 50 -0.39 7.58 15.63
C GLU A 50 1.09 7.68 16.03
N ALA A 51 1.80 6.57 15.99
CA ALA A 51 3.18 6.45 16.47
C ALA A 51 4.08 5.69 15.48
N PHE A 52 3.64 5.57 14.23
CA PHE A 52 4.29 4.76 13.22
C PHE A 52 4.18 5.42 11.85
N VAL A 53 5.32 5.53 11.19
CA VAL A 53 5.44 5.81 9.76
C VAL A 53 6.05 4.56 9.15
N PRO A 54 5.36 3.85 8.24
CA PRO A 54 5.90 2.63 7.66
C PRO A 54 7.01 2.94 6.68
N ASP A 55 8.02 2.07 6.64
CA ASP A 55 8.90 1.94 5.48
C ASP A 55 8.20 1.07 4.43
N ILE A 56 8.17 1.54 3.19
CA ILE A 56 7.46 0.90 2.08
C ILE A 56 8.38 0.70 0.88
N LEU A 57 8.05 -0.26 0.02
CA LEU A 57 8.74 -0.44 -1.25
C LEU A 57 8.32 0.64 -2.27
N PRO A 58 9.21 1.03 -3.22
CA PRO A 58 8.88 1.96 -4.29
C PRO A 58 7.63 1.58 -5.08
N LEU A 59 7.40 0.28 -5.30
CA LEU A 59 6.19 -0.20 -5.97
C LEU A 59 4.91 0.08 -5.15
N GLU A 60 4.96 -0.05 -3.83
CA GLU A 60 3.82 0.29 -2.96
C GLU A 60 3.57 1.81 -2.94
N ALA A 61 4.65 2.61 -2.95
CA ALA A 61 4.55 4.05 -3.06
C ALA A 61 3.94 4.47 -4.40
N ALA A 62 4.29 3.82 -5.51
CA ALA A 62 3.69 4.04 -6.82
C ALA A 62 2.19 3.65 -6.85
N TYR A 63 1.81 2.57 -6.16
CA TYR A 63 0.41 2.18 -6.02
C TYR A 63 -0.40 3.25 -5.24
N LEU A 64 0.16 3.77 -4.14
CA LEU A 64 -0.42 4.87 -3.38
C LEU A 64 -0.55 6.15 -4.21
N ALA A 65 0.48 6.49 -4.98
CA ALA A 65 0.48 7.65 -5.87
C ALA A 65 -0.60 7.52 -6.96
N ALA A 66 -0.71 6.36 -7.62
CA ALA A 66 -1.75 6.10 -8.62
C ALA A 66 -3.16 6.23 -8.02
N PHE A 67 -3.35 5.70 -6.80
CA PHE A 67 -4.62 5.86 -6.08
C PHE A 67 -4.93 7.33 -5.77
N LEU A 68 -3.97 8.10 -5.28
CA LEU A 68 -4.16 9.52 -4.98
C LEU A 68 -4.49 10.33 -6.23
N VAL A 69 -3.80 10.08 -7.34
CA VAL A 69 -4.09 10.77 -8.62
C VAL A 69 -5.49 10.44 -9.12
N ALA A 70 -5.93 9.18 -8.99
CA ALA A 70 -7.27 8.77 -9.39
C ALA A 70 -8.38 9.34 -8.49
N ALA A 71 -8.14 9.38 -7.17
CA ALA A 71 -9.15 9.80 -6.20
C ALA A 71 -9.24 11.33 -6.03
N ASP A 72 -8.09 12.02 -6.06
CA ASP A 72 -7.97 13.45 -5.79
C ASP A 72 -6.68 14.01 -6.44
N ARG A 73 -6.73 14.20 -7.75
CA ARG A 73 -5.61 14.71 -8.55
C ARG A 73 -5.08 16.07 -8.08
N PRO A 74 -5.90 17.09 -7.75
CA PRO A 74 -5.40 18.35 -7.19
C PRO A 74 -4.59 18.16 -5.92
N ARG A 75 -5.04 17.28 -5.01
CA ARG A 75 -4.28 16.95 -3.80
C ARG A 75 -2.97 16.23 -4.13
N ALA A 76 -2.95 15.31 -5.09
CA ALA A 76 -1.73 14.65 -5.53
C ALA A 76 -0.68 15.65 -6.03
N TYR A 77 -1.08 16.63 -6.86
CA TYR A 77 -0.21 17.73 -7.28
C TYR A 77 0.26 18.58 -6.11
N SER A 78 -0.64 18.95 -5.20
CA SER A 78 -0.28 19.75 -4.02
C SER A 78 0.75 19.03 -3.14
N MET A 79 0.61 17.71 -2.95
CA MET A 79 1.58 16.90 -2.20
C MET A 79 2.93 16.84 -2.91
N ALA A 80 2.94 16.62 -4.22
CA ALA A 80 4.17 16.60 -5.01
C ALA A 80 4.92 17.95 -4.97
N ALA A 81 4.20 19.07 -4.93
CA ALA A 81 4.77 20.41 -4.91
C ALA A 81 5.18 20.90 -3.51
N ALA A 82 4.36 20.64 -2.50
CA ALA A 82 4.55 21.17 -1.14
C ALA A 82 5.27 20.19 -0.19
N GLY A 83 5.43 18.93 -0.61
CA GLY A 83 5.96 17.87 0.24
C GLY A 83 4.90 17.19 1.10
N LEU A 84 5.35 16.22 1.88
CA LEU A 84 4.52 15.43 2.80
C LEU A 84 5.36 15.12 4.03
N GLU A 85 4.93 15.63 5.18
CA GLU A 85 5.66 15.48 6.44
C GLU A 85 4.91 14.61 7.42
N ALA A 86 5.65 13.77 8.14
CA ALA A 86 5.10 12.93 9.18
C ALA A 86 4.36 13.77 10.24
N ARG A 87 3.22 13.25 10.71
CA ARG A 87 2.38 13.96 11.66
C ARG A 87 3.00 13.91 13.05
N ARG A 88 3.36 15.06 13.62
CA ARG A 88 3.83 15.15 15.00
C ARG A 88 2.66 15.40 15.95
N ARG A 89 2.59 14.66 17.04
CA ARG A 89 1.60 14.84 18.12
C ARG A 89 2.21 15.60 19.30
N ASP A 90 1.35 16.15 20.16
CA ASP A 90 1.74 16.96 21.31
C ASP A 90 2.63 16.21 22.31
N ASP A 91 2.48 14.89 22.38
CA ASP A 91 3.30 14.00 23.21
C ASP A 91 4.64 13.59 22.55
N GLY A 92 5.00 14.21 21.42
CA GLY A 92 6.24 13.98 20.70
C GLY A 92 6.22 12.76 19.77
N ARG A 93 5.14 11.97 19.73
CA ARG A 93 5.02 10.84 18.80
C ARG A 93 5.00 11.33 17.36
N VAL A 94 5.63 10.55 16.49
CA VAL A 94 5.64 10.74 15.04
C VAL A 94 4.75 9.68 14.40
N GLY A 95 3.69 10.13 13.74
CA GLY A 95 2.67 9.30 13.11
C GLY A 95 2.61 9.47 11.60
N CYS A 96 1.82 8.61 10.97
CA CYS A 96 1.63 8.58 9.53
C CYS A 96 1.11 9.94 9.01
N PRO A 97 1.70 10.50 7.94
CA PRO A 97 1.26 11.75 7.35
C PRO A 97 -0.14 11.67 6.70
N LEU A 98 -0.61 10.44 6.41
CA LEU A 98 -1.92 10.19 5.79
C LEU A 98 -3.02 9.92 6.82
N TYR A 99 -2.75 10.17 8.11
CA TYR A 99 -3.73 10.03 9.18
C TYR A 99 -4.83 11.10 9.05
N ALA A 100 -6.10 10.71 9.17
CA ALA A 100 -7.24 11.63 9.15
C ALA A 100 -8.13 11.48 10.39
N ASP A 101 -8.14 12.49 11.26
CA ASP A 101 -9.05 12.52 12.41
C ASP A 101 -10.52 12.48 11.94
N GLY A 102 -11.39 11.85 12.74
CA GLY A 102 -12.83 11.82 12.48
C GLY A 102 -13.29 10.96 11.30
N THR A 103 -12.39 10.26 10.60
CA THR A 103 -12.76 9.25 9.59
C THR A 103 -12.86 7.85 10.19
N PRO A 104 -13.75 6.96 9.69
CA PRO A 104 -13.95 5.62 10.27
C PRO A 104 -12.70 4.72 10.35
N TYR A 105 -11.65 5.02 9.59
CA TYR A 105 -10.41 4.23 9.55
C TYR A 105 -9.16 5.05 9.87
N HIS A 106 -9.32 6.34 10.17
CA HIS A 106 -8.25 7.29 10.41
C HIS A 106 -7.15 7.36 9.34
N CYS A 107 -7.47 7.04 8.09
CA CYS A 107 -6.51 7.00 6.98
C CYS A 107 -7.14 7.55 5.70
N THR A 108 -6.50 8.52 5.05
CA THR A 108 -7.02 9.11 3.81
C THR A 108 -6.86 8.22 2.59
N VAL A 109 -6.09 7.13 2.70
CA VAL A 109 -5.78 6.21 1.60
C VAL A 109 -6.08 4.75 1.99
N TYR A 110 -7.05 4.53 2.88
CA TYR A 110 -7.27 3.22 3.50
C TYR A 110 -7.37 2.08 2.48
N GLU A 111 -8.03 2.29 1.34
CA GLU A 111 -8.18 1.28 0.29
C GLU A 111 -6.87 0.93 -0.42
N ALA A 112 -5.93 1.88 -0.52
CA ALA A 112 -4.63 1.73 -1.15
C ALA A 112 -3.49 1.52 -0.16
N ARG A 113 -3.80 1.32 1.13
CA ARG A 113 -2.81 1.18 2.20
C ARG A 113 -1.73 0.11 1.86
N PRO A 114 -0.45 0.32 2.23
CA PRO A 114 0.63 -0.65 2.02
C PRO A 114 0.39 -2.00 2.70
N LEU A 115 1.15 -3.04 2.30
CA LEU A 115 1.03 -4.40 2.83
C LEU A 115 1.16 -4.44 4.35
N ILE A 116 2.16 -3.74 4.89
CA ILE A 116 2.38 -3.60 6.34
C ILE A 116 1.12 -3.08 7.03
N CYS A 117 0.47 -2.07 6.48
CA CYS A 117 -0.75 -1.47 7.04
C CYS A 117 -1.98 -2.40 6.92
N ARG A 118 -2.04 -3.26 5.90
CA ARG A 118 -3.14 -4.24 5.73
C ARG A 118 -3.10 -5.33 6.77
N MET A 119 -1.90 -5.82 7.08
CA MET A 119 -1.74 -7.06 7.84
C MET A 119 -1.28 -6.83 9.29
N PHE A 120 -0.81 -5.64 9.65
CA PHE A 120 -0.18 -5.32 10.94
C PHE A 120 -0.82 -5.99 12.17
N ALA A 121 -2.14 -5.86 12.33
CA ALA A 121 -2.84 -6.34 13.53
C ALA A 121 -3.22 -7.83 13.46
N PHE A 122 -3.06 -8.48 12.30
CA PHE A 122 -3.67 -9.76 11.99
C PHE A 122 -2.67 -10.79 11.44
N SER A 123 -1.40 -10.44 11.28
CA SER A 123 -0.38 -11.34 10.77
C SER A 123 0.52 -11.91 11.86
N ALA A 124 0.94 -13.16 11.67
CA ALA A 124 2.05 -13.74 12.42
C ALA A 124 3.41 -13.25 11.92
N THR A 125 4.37 -13.25 12.83
CA THR A 125 5.81 -13.11 12.56
C THR A 125 6.47 -14.47 12.71
N ARG A 126 7.66 -14.65 12.12
CA ARG A 126 8.48 -15.84 12.34
C ARG A 126 9.65 -15.47 13.25
N ASP A 127 9.98 -16.34 14.19
CA ASP A 127 11.22 -16.20 14.96
C ASP A 127 12.45 -16.62 14.13
N LYS A 128 13.63 -16.59 14.76
CA LYS A 128 14.91 -16.97 14.11
C LYS A 128 14.97 -18.44 13.66
N LEU A 129 14.08 -19.28 14.19
CA LEU A 129 13.97 -20.70 13.84
C LEU A 129 12.84 -20.94 12.82
N GLY A 130 12.20 -19.88 12.32
CA GLY A 130 11.10 -19.95 11.36
C GLY A 130 9.74 -20.26 11.98
N VAL A 131 9.67 -20.34 13.32
CA VAL A 131 8.46 -20.70 14.04
C VAL A 131 7.50 -19.51 14.04
N PRO A 132 6.26 -19.68 13.54
CA PRO A 132 5.29 -18.59 13.51
C PRO A 132 4.81 -18.24 14.92
N ALA A 133 4.65 -16.95 15.19
CA ALA A 133 4.12 -16.40 16.43
C ALA A 133 3.13 -15.28 16.12
N PHE A 134 2.03 -15.25 16.85
CA PHE A 134 0.98 -14.25 16.69
C PHE A 134 0.65 -13.62 18.04
N SER A 135 0.46 -12.30 18.03
CA SER A 135 0.04 -11.55 19.21
C SER A 135 -1.07 -10.58 18.83
N VAL A 136 -2.16 -10.63 19.59
CA VAL A 136 -3.28 -9.71 19.45
C VAL A 136 -2.79 -8.30 19.80
N CYS A 137 -3.15 -7.33 18.97
CA CYS A 137 -2.84 -5.92 19.21
C CYS A 137 -3.24 -5.50 20.64
N ARG A 138 -2.47 -4.59 21.26
CA ARG A 138 -2.75 -4.07 22.60
C ARG A 138 -4.18 -3.56 22.76
N SER A 139 -4.66 -2.81 21.76
CA SER A 139 -6.02 -2.26 21.71
C SER A 139 -7.05 -3.23 21.13
N GLY A 140 -6.59 -4.35 20.55
CA GLY A 140 -7.43 -5.35 19.92
C GLY A 140 -8.05 -6.32 20.92
N SER A 141 -9.02 -7.08 20.43
CA SER A 141 -9.66 -8.17 21.15
C SER A 141 -9.56 -9.47 20.37
N SER A 142 -9.80 -10.60 21.03
CA SER A 142 -9.88 -11.91 20.39
C SER A 142 -10.98 -12.73 21.03
N ALA A 143 -11.83 -13.35 20.22
CA ALA A 143 -12.85 -14.28 20.72
C ALA A 143 -12.27 -15.67 21.03
N LYS A 144 -11.21 -16.05 20.31
CA LYS A 144 -10.50 -17.33 20.49
C LYS A 144 -9.01 -17.11 20.72
N GLY A 145 -8.39 -18.05 21.42
CA GLY A 145 -6.95 -18.04 21.65
C GLY A 145 -6.49 -17.02 22.71
N PRO A 146 -5.24 -17.17 23.18
CA PRO A 146 -4.64 -16.24 24.14
C PRO A 146 -4.31 -14.89 23.47
N ARG A 147 -3.79 -13.91 24.23
CA ARG A 147 -3.26 -12.66 23.63
C ARG A 147 -2.00 -12.89 22.79
N SER A 148 -1.27 -13.97 23.03
CA SER A 148 -0.05 -14.33 22.31
C SER A 148 0.11 -15.84 22.31
N ALA A 149 0.44 -16.41 21.14
CA ALA A 149 0.76 -17.82 21.00
C ALA A 149 1.84 -18.01 19.91
N SER A 150 2.54 -19.13 19.95
CA SER A 150 3.61 -19.46 19.01
C SER A 150 3.62 -20.95 18.66
N GLY A 151 4.16 -21.25 17.49
CA GLY A 151 4.40 -22.60 17.00
C GLY A 151 3.17 -23.28 16.41
N PRO A 152 3.20 -24.63 16.31
CA PRO A 152 2.17 -25.39 15.60
C PRO A 152 0.78 -25.31 16.24
N GLY A 153 0.68 -24.80 17.47
CA GLY A 153 -0.60 -24.60 18.17
C GLY A 153 -1.41 -23.39 17.70
N LEU A 154 -0.91 -22.57 16.76
CA LEU A 154 -1.62 -21.35 16.33
C LEU A 154 -3.00 -21.64 15.73
N ALA A 155 -3.10 -22.59 14.80
CA ALA A 155 -4.37 -22.99 14.21
C ALA A 155 -5.35 -23.52 15.25
N ALA A 156 -4.86 -24.31 16.22
CA ALA A 156 -5.69 -24.83 17.30
C ALA A 156 -6.17 -23.71 18.26
N ALA A 157 -5.31 -22.73 18.55
CA ALA A 157 -5.62 -21.64 19.45
C ALA A 157 -6.63 -20.65 18.86
N TYR A 158 -6.48 -20.30 17.57
CA TYR A 158 -7.26 -19.25 16.92
C TYR A 158 -8.28 -19.78 15.91
N GLY A 159 -8.32 -21.08 15.64
CA GLY A 159 -9.24 -21.71 14.68
C GLY A 159 -8.78 -21.63 13.22
N ALA A 160 -7.76 -20.84 12.91
CA ALA A 160 -7.09 -20.76 11.62
C ALA A 160 -5.65 -20.30 11.81
N GLU A 161 -4.80 -20.54 10.81
CA GLU A 161 -3.46 -19.95 10.82
C GLU A 161 -3.53 -18.46 10.44
N PRO A 162 -2.92 -17.57 11.24
CA PRO A 162 -2.77 -16.18 10.87
C PRO A 162 -1.89 -16.07 9.61
N PRO A 163 -2.20 -15.17 8.68
CA PRO A 163 -1.33 -14.93 7.52
C PRO A 163 0.05 -14.45 7.98
N VAL A 164 1.11 -14.83 7.26
CA VAL A 164 2.47 -14.41 7.59
C VAL A 164 2.87 -13.26 6.67
N MET A 165 3.18 -12.11 7.25
CA MET A 165 3.51 -10.91 6.48
C MET A 165 4.81 -11.08 5.66
N ALA A 166 5.78 -11.84 6.18
CA ALA A 166 7.04 -12.11 5.47
C ALA A 166 6.84 -12.90 4.17
N ASP A 167 5.86 -13.80 4.14
CA ASP A 167 5.56 -14.64 2.98
C ASP A 167 4.99 -13.75 1.86
N MET A 168 3.99 -12.92 2.17
CA MET A 168 3.44 -11.95 1.20
C MET A 168 4.42 -10.82 0.86
N GLY A 169 5.29 -10.44 1.80
CA GLY A 169 6.37 -9.48 1.56
C GLY A 169 7.42 -10.00 0.59
N SER A 170 7.66 -11.32 0.57
CA SER A 170 8.54 -11.97 -0.41
C SER A 170 7.88 -12.01 -1.79
N GLU A 171 6.57 -12.28 -1.86
CA GLU A 171 5.82 -12.18 -3.11
C GLU A 171 5.82 -10.75 -3.66
N LEU A 172 5.63 -9.75 -2.80
CA LEU A 172 5.72 -8.34 -3.16
C LEU A 172 7.08 -7.98 -3.77
N ALA A 173 8.17 -8.40 -3.12
CA ALA A 173 9.52 -8.20 -3.61
C ALA A 173 9.76 -8.89 -4.98
N ALA A 174 9.09 -10.00 -5.25
CA ALA A 174 9.21 -10.70 -6.53
C ALA A 174 8.50 -10.00 -7.70
N ILE A 175 7.54 -9.09 -7.43
CA ILE A 175 6.87 -8.31 -8.49
C ILE A 175 7.84 -7.31 -9.12
N ASP A 176 8.72 -6.72 -8.32
CA ASP A 176 9.78 -5.82 -8.78
C ASP A 176 11.12 -6.11 -8.09
N PRO A 177 11.89 -7.09 -8.60
CA PRO A 177 13.14 -7.53 -7.98
C PRO A 177 14.21 -6.43 -7.93
N GLU A 178 14.18 -5.47 -8.85
CA GLU A 178 15.15 -4.38 -8.93
C GLU A 178 15.04 -3.44 -7.72
N SER A 179 13.81 -3.16 -7.28
CA SER A 179 13.53 -2.28 -6.14
C SER A 179 13.34 -3.02 -4.81
N ALA A 180 13.36 -4.35 -4.81
CA ALA A 180 13.10 -5.18 -3.62
C ALA A 180 13.98 -4.89 -2.40
N GLY A 181 15.22 -4.43 -2.62
CA GLY A 181 16.16 -4.04 -1.56
C GLY A 181 16.03 -2.60 -1.08
N SER A 182 15.24 -1.77 -1.77
CA SER A 182 15.12 -0.34 -1.50
C SER A 182 13.82 -0.09 -0.74
N ARG A 183 13.89 0.17 0.57
CA ARG A 183 12.74 0.61 1.36
C ARG A 183 13.06 1.97 1.95
N GLY A 184 12.05 2.84 2.00
CA GLY A 184 12.19 4.15 2.61
C GLY A 184 10.92 4.56 3.35
N PRO A 185 11.01 5.58 4.21
CA PRO A 185 9.85 6.10 4.92
C PRO A 185 8.74 6.50 3.94
N LEU A 186 7.49 6.17 4.28
CA LEU A 186 6.32 6.45 3.44
C LEU A 186 6.27 7.88 2.86
N PRO A 187 6.54 8.96 3.62
CA PRO A 187 6.46 10.30 3.05
C PRO A 187 7.46 10.50 1.90
N GLU A 188 8.72 10.10 2.09
CA GLU A 188 9.78 10.23 1.10
C GLU A 188 9.50 9.36 -0.13
N ALA A 189 9.19 8.08 0.08
CA ALA A 189 8.89 7.15 -1.00
C ALA A 189 7.67 7.59 -1.83
N LEU A 190 6.63 8.11 -1.16
CA LEU A 190 5.42 8.58 -1.83
C LEU A 190 5.68 9.84 -2.67
N LEU A 191 6.48 10.78 -2.19
CA LEU A 191 6.83 11.98 -2.96
C LEU A 191 7.62 11.63 -4.22
N GLU A 192 8.60 10.71 -4.12
CA GLU A 192 9.33 10.22 -5.29
C GLU A 192 8.40 9.54 -6.30
N ALA A 193 7.46 8.71 -5.81
CA ALA A 193 6.51 8.01 -6.65
C ALA A 193 5.48 8.94 -7.32
N LEU A 194 5.00 9.98 -6.62
CA LEU A 194 4.05 10.96 -7.15
C LEU A 194 4.59 11.64 -8.40
N GLY A 195 5.86 12.07 -8.40
CA GLY A 195 6.47 12.69 -9.58
C GLY A 195 6.45 11.79 -10.81
N ARG A 196 6.81 10.52 -10.64
CA ARG A 196 6.81 9.53 -11.73
C ARG A 196 5.39 9.22 -12.24
N VAL A 197 4.45 9.02 -11.34
CA VAL A 197 3.05 8.69 -11.69
C VAL A 197 2.37 9.87 -12.38
N LEU A 198 2.49 11.09 -11.84
CA LEU A 198 1.89 12.28 -12.45
C LEU A 198 2.44 12.53 -13.86
N PHE A 199 3.74 12.31 -14.07
CA PHE A 199 4.35 12.40 -15.40
C PHE A 199 3.70 11.41 -16.39
N LEU A 200 3.57 10.14 -16.02
CA LEU A 200 2.96 9.12 -16.88
C LEU A 200 1.47 9.39 -17.16
N VAL A 201 0.74 9.90 -16.17
CA VAL A 201 -0.67 10.30 -16.37
C VAL A 201 -0.76 11.46 -17.36
N GLY A 202 0.10 12.47 -17.26
CA GLY A 202 0.15 13.57 -18.23
C GLY A 202 0.45 13.10 -19.66
N MET A 203 1.39 12.17 -19.82
CA MET A 203 1.70 11.58 -21.13
C MET A 203 0.55 10.78 -21.75
N LYS A 204 -0.41 10.30 -20.96
CA LYS A 204 -1.59 9.60 -21.46
C LYS A 204 -2.65 10.57 -21.98
N GLU A 205 -2.71 11.77 -21.39
CA GLU A 205 -3.65 12.83 -21.79
C GLU A 205 -3.21 13.51 -23.10
N ASP A 206 -1.90 13.55 -23.37
CA ASP A 206 -1.33 14.06 -24.62
C ASP A 206 -1.07 12.91 -25.61
N ASP A 207 -1.84 12.80 -26.70
CA ASP A 207 -1.41 11.99 -27.86
C ASP A 207 -0.30 12.78 -28.60
N PRO A 208 0.98 12.35 -28.56
CA PRO A 208 2.06 13.03 -29.28
C PRO A 208 1.87 12.98 -30.81
N LEU A 209 0.94 12.17 -31.34
CA LEU A 209 0.62 12.09 -32.76
C LEU A 209 -0.58 12.96 -33.18
N ASP A 210 -1.37 13.48 -32.24
CA ASP A 210 -2.64 14.16 -32.56
C ASP A 210 -2.65 15.67 -32.26
N SER A 211 -1.61 16.21 -31.61
CA SER A 211 -1.58 17.62 -31.18
C SER A 211 -0.41 18.46 -31.73
N GLY A 212 0.48 17.87 -32.53
CA GLY A 212 1.55 18.62 -33.21
C GLY A 212 1.07 19.18 -34.56
N PRO A 213 1.59 20.34 -35.03
CA PRO A 213 1.36 20.74 -36.41
C PRO A 213 1.85 19.62 -37.34
N ASP A 214 1.08 19.29 -38.39
CA ASP A 214 1.47 18.29 -39.37
C ASP A 214 2.76 18.76 -40.09
N ILE A 215 3.92 18.28 -39.62
CA ILE A 215 5.24 18.61 -40.19
C ILE A 215 5.59 17.63 -41.33
N ARG A 216 4.64 16.80 -41.80
CA ARG A 216 4.91 15.93 -42.95
C ARG A 216 5.21 16.80 -44.17
N PRO A 217 6.42 16.71 -44.75
CA PRO A 217 6.72 17.42 -45.98
C PRO A 217 5.73 16.97 -47.07
N PRO A 218 5.21 17.87 -47.91
CA PRO A 218 4.34 17.46 -49.01
C PRO A 218 5.08 16.45 -49.88
N LEU A 219 4.55 15.23 -49.95
CA LEU A 219 5.11 14.18 -50.81
C LEU A 219 5.07 14.66 -52.27
N PRO A 220 6.19 14.64 -53.00
CA PRO A 220 6.17 15.00 -54.41
C PRO A 220 5.26 14.02 -55.15
N ARG A 221 4.31 14.57 -55.91
CA ARG A 221 3.48 13.76 -56.82
C ARG A 221 4.40 13.18 -57.88
N ALA A 222 4.56 11.86 -57.88
CA ALA A 222 5.11 11.17 -59.04
C ALA A 222 4.14 11.38 -60.21
N GLY A 223 4.55 12.23 -61.15
CA GLY A 223 3.93 12.34 -62.48
C GLY A 223 4.54 11.33 -63.45
#